data_AF-A0A2K9DZ72-F1
#
_entry.id   AF-A0A2K9DZ72-F1
#
_cell.length_a   1.000
_cell.length_b   1.000
_cell.length_c   1.000
_cell.angle_alpha   90.00
_cell.angle_beta   90.00
_cell.angle_gamma   90.00
#
_symmetry.space_group_name_H-M   'P 1'
#
loop_
_entity.id
_entity.type
_entity.pdbx_description
1 polymer ?
#
loop_
_entity_poly.entity_id
_entity_poly.type
_entity_poly.pdbx_seq_one_letter_code
_entity_poly.pdbx_strand_id
1 'polypeptide(L)'
;MVKLFNQISLSDTFEECKDIYQNDKPKFLELLTEHLDLSSLIPQEFYWAYHKHLGRNRDYSIASMLSALILQKLLGIPTVSLLIIFLTLCKEAREFCGLSKVPDNSQFTRFKQDFVSHLENFFNHLVDITEPICQKIDPTLASTIAYDTSGIEA
;
A
#
# COMPACT_ATOMS: atom_id res chain seq x y z
N MET A 1 35.15 -20.97 15.60
CA MET A 1 33.71 -20.82 15.94
C MET A 1 32.99 -20.46 14.66
N VAL A 2 32.36 -21.44 14.02
CA VAL A 2 31.60 -21.21 12.79
C VAL A 2 30.34 -20.45 13.19
N LYS A 3 30.16 -19.22 12.67
CA LYS A 3 28.89 -18.50 12.78
C LYS A 3 27.86 -19.34 12.02
N LEU A 4 27.03 -20.11 12.73
CA LEU A 4 25.80 -20.63 12.13
C LEU A 4 24.95 -19.40 11.83
N PHE A 5 24.86 -19.04 10.56
CA PHE A 5 23.77 -18.19 10.13
C PHE A 5 22.52 -19.05 10.28
N ASN A 6 21.68 -18.74 11.28
CA ASN A 6 20.31 -19.22 11.25
C ASN A 6 19.75 -18.76 9.91
N GLN A 7 19.48 -19.70 9.02
CA GLN A 7 18.78 -19.42 7.79
C GLN A 7 17.36 -19.01 8.21
N ILE A 8 17.13 -17.70 8.33
CA ILE A 8 15.80 -17.16 8.61
C ILE A 8 14.95 -17.52 7.40
N SER A 9 13.91 -18.31 7.62
CA SER A 9 12.99 -18.65 6.55
C SER A 9 12.04 -17.48 6.29
N LEU A 10 11.48 -17.41 5.09
CA LEU A 10 10.43 -16.42 4.77
C LEU A 10 9.23 -16.55 5.73
N SER A 11 8.95 -17.77 6.21
CA SER A 11 7.91 -18.02 7.21
C SER A 11 8.22 -17.37 8.55
N ASP A 12 9.48 -17.41 9.00
CA ASP A 12 9.88 -16.78 10.26
C ASP A 12 9.75 -15.27 10.19
N THR A 13 10.22 -14.66 9.08
CA THR A 13 10.07 -13.23 8.83
C THR A 13 8.60 -12.82 8.73
N PHE A 14 7.75 -13.63 8.11
CA PHE A 14 6.32 -13.35 8.01
C PHE A 14 5.63 -13.35 9.39
N GLU A 15 5.90 -14.35 10.24
CA GLU A 15 5.32 -14.40 11.59
C GLU A 15 5.84 -13.25 12.47
N GLU A 16 7.11 -12.86 12.35
CA GLU A 16 7.63 -11.67 13.05
C GLU A 16 6.92 -10.39 12.59
N CYS A 17 6.78 -10.17 11.29
CA CYS A 17 6.05 -9.02 10.75
C CYS A 17 4.59 -8.99 11.21
N LYS A 18 3.94 -10.15 11.29
CA LYS A 18 2.57 -10.30 11.76
C LYS A 18 2.44 -10.00 13.25
N ASP A 19 3.38 -10.44 14.08
CA ASP A 19 3.42 -10.10 15.51
C ASP A 19 3.60 -8.59 15.71
N ILE A 20 4.55 -7.97 14.99
CA ILE A 20 4.78 -6.53 15.01
C ILE A 20 3.53 -5.77 14.58
N TYR A 21 2.85 -6.20 13.52
CA TYR A 21 1.60 -5.57 13.08
C TYR A 21 0.51 -5.56 14.17
N GLN A 22 0.40 -6.63 14.95
CA GLN A 22 -0.60 -6.73 16.03
C GLN A 22 -0.20 -5.91 17.26
N ASN A 23 1.06 -6.04 17.69
CA ASN A 23 1.52 -5.57 19.00
C ASN A 23 2.22 -4.19 18.95
N ASP A 24 2.80 -3.82 17.81
CA ASP A 24 3.63 -2.62 17.66
C ASP A 24 3.42 -1.94 16.27
N LYS A 25 2.27 -1.29 16.14
CA LYS A 25 1.90 -0.53 14.92
C LYS A 25 2.93 0.55 14.54
N PRO A 26 3.53 1.32 15.47
CA PRO A 26 4.60 2.25 15.14
C PRO A 26 5.78 1.57 14.44
N LYS A 27 6.33 0.49 15.03
CA LYS A 27 7.43 -0.26 14.41
C LYS A 27 7.03 -0.88 13.07
N PHE A 28 5.78 -1.32 12.94
CA PHE A 28 5.26 -1.80 11.67
C PHE A 28 5.30 -0.72 10.57
N LEU A 29 4.95 0.54 10.90
CA LEU A 29 5.05 1.65 9.95
C LEU A 29 6.50 2.00 9.60
N GLU A 30 7.43 1.87 10.54
CA GLU A 30 8.86 2.03 10.25
C GLU A 30 9.34 0.99 9.24
N LEU A 31 8.99 -0.29 9.44
CA LEU A 31 9.31 -1.37 8.49
C LEU A 31 8.72 -1.13 7.11
N LEU A 32 7.46 -0.68 7.04
CA LEU A 32 6.86 -0.30 5.76
C LEU A 32 7.61 0.86 5.11
N THR A 33 8.01 1.88 5.87
CA THR A 33 8.77 3.02 5.34
C THR A 33 10.11 2.58 4.77
N GLU A 34 10.79 1.63 5.43
CA GLU A 34 12.11 1.15 5.02
C GLU A 34 12.06 0.22 3.79
N HIS A 35 11.03 -0.62 3.67
CA HIS A 35 11.01 -1.70 2.70
C HIS A 35 9.96 -1.56 1.59
N LEU A 36 8.99 -0.66 1.71
CA LEU A 36 7.96 -0.44 0.69
C LEU A 36 8.26 0.81 -0.13
N ASP A 37 8.90 0.64 -1.30
CA ASP A 37 8.96 1.69 -2.31
C ASP A 37 7.70 1.68 -3.18
N LEU A 38 6.65 2.33 -2.69
CA LEU A 38 5.38 2.44 -3.41
C LEU A 38 5.52 3.16 -4.76
N SER A 39 6.49 4.07 -4.91
CA SER A 39 6.67 4.82 -6.16
C SER A 39 7.14 3.91 -7.29
N SER A 40 7.99 2.93 -6.96
CA SER A 40 8.47 1.91 -7.93
C SER A 40 7.37 0.98 -8.42
N LEU A 41 6.29 0.82 -7.64
CA LEU A 41 5.17 -0.08 -7.94
C LEU A 41 4.08 0.57 -8.79
N ILE A 42 4.14 1.88 -9.02
CA ILE A 42 3.10 2.60 -9.77
C ILE A 42 3.33 2.41 -11.28
N PRO A 43 2.36 1.85 -12.03
CA PRO A 43 2.46 1.74 -13.48
C PRO A 43 2.67 3.09 -14.15
N GLN A 44 3.47 3.08 -15.23
CA GLN A 44 3.84 4.27 -15.97
C GLN A 44 2.62 5.00 -16.57
N GLU A 45 1.59 4.23 -16.95
CA GLU A 45 0.32 4.73 -17.48
C GLU A 45 -0.42 5.57 -16.44
N PHE A 46 -0.42 5.15 -15.18
CA PHE A 46 -1.02 5.92 -14.08
C PHE A 46 -0.27 7.24 -13.88
N TYR A 47 1.07 7.21 -13.94
CA TYR A 47 1.87 8.42 -13.87
C TYR A 47 1.49 9.41 -14.97
N TRP A 48 1.41 8.95 -16.23
CA TRP A 48 1.03 9.80 -17.36
C TRP A 48 -0.38 10.35 -17.22
N ALA A 49 -1.35 9.54 -16.81
CA ALA A 49 -2.72 9.98 -16.61
C ALA A 49 -2.83 11.02 -15.50
N TYR A 50 -2.10 10.84 -14.40
CA TYR A 50 -2.11 11.75 -13.26
C TYR A 50 -1.52 13.13 -13.58
N HIS A 51 -0.45 13.14 -14.38
CA HIS A 51 0.29 14.33 -14.76
C HIS A 51 -0.13 14.93 -16.11
N LYS A 52 -1.12 14.33 -16.80
CA LYS A 52 -1.69 14.90 -18.02
C LYS A 52 -2.16 16.33 -17.72
N HIS A 53 -1.63 17.29 -18.48
CA HIS A 53 -1.74 18.72 -18.16
C HIS A 53 -3.20 19.17 -17.92
N LEU A 54 -3.50 19.56 -16.69
CA LEU A 54 -4.76 20.17 -16.25
C LEU A 54 -4.62 21.69 -16.00
N GLY A 55 -3.55 22.31 -16.48
CA GLY A 55 -3.28 23.75 -16.30
C GLY A 55 -2.81 24.15 -14.89
N ARG A 56 -2.81 23.23 -13.91
CA ARG A 56 -2.25 23.43 -12.56
C ARG A 56 -1.59 22.14 -12.07
N ASN A 57 -0.44 22.28 -11.41
CA ASN A 57 0.23 21.16 -10.74
C ASN A 57 -0.61 20.67 -9.56
N ARG A 58 -0.77 19.34 -9.44
CA ARG A 58 -1.44 18.73 -8.30
C ARG A 58 -0.57 18.89 -7.05
N ASP A 59 -1.18 19.18 -5.92
CA ASP A 59 -0.48 19.45 -4.66
C ASP A 59 0.10 18.17 -4.00
N TYR A 60 -0.38 17.00 -4.41
CA TYR A 60 -0.02 15.69 -3.84
C TYR A 60 0.50 14.74 -4.92
N SER A 61 1.47 13.91 -4.57
CA SER A 61 1.94 12.82 -5.45
C SER A 61 0.96 11.65 -5.45
N ILE A 62 1.04 10.79 -6.47
CA ILE A 62 0.27 9.53 -6.52
C ILE A 62 0.62 8.65 -5.33
N ALA A 63 1.92 8.48 -5.07
CA ALA A 63 2.42 7.69 -3.96
C ALA A 63 1.86 8.17 -2.62
N SER A 64 1.81 9.48 -2.38
CA SER A 64 1.28 10.05 -1.14
C SER A 64 -0.22 9.81 -0.94
N MET A 65 -0.99 9.87 -2.02
CA MET A 65 -2.43 9.59 -1.96
C MET A 65 -2.69 8.09 -1.76
N LEU A 66 -1.93 7.24 -2.46
CA LEU A 66 -2.01 5.79 -2.31
C LEU A 66 -1.60 5.34 -0.91
N SER A 67 -0.46 5.81 -0.39
CA SER A 67 0.03 5.46 0.94
C SER A 67 -0.97 5.82 2.03
N ALA A 68 -1.63 6.99 1.94
CA ALA A 68 -2.65 7.40 2.89
C ALA A 68 -3.88 6.48 2.86
N LEU A 69 -4.31 6.05 1.67
CA LEU A 69 -5.44 5.13 1.51
C LEU A 69 -5.09 3.70 1.93
N ILE A 70 -3.87 3.23 1.66
CA ILE A 70 -3.36 1.95 2.14
C ILE A 70 -3.29 1.96 3.66
N LEU A 71 -2.71 3.02 4.24
CA LEU A 71 -2.64 3.20 5.69
C LEU A 71 -4.03 3.19 6.34
N GLN A 72 -5.02 3.81 5.69
CA GLN A 72 -6.41 3.78 6.13
C GLN A 72 -6.91 2.34 6.26
N LYS A 73 -6.67 1.50 5.25
CA LYS A 73 -7.10 0.09 5.24
C LYS A 73 -6.35 -0.73 6.28
N LEU A 74 -5.04 -0.53 6.36
CA LEU A 74 -4.17 -1.26 7.26
C LEU A 74 -4.50 -1.01 8.74
N LEU A 75 -4.82 0.23 9.10
CA LEU A 75 -5.21 0.57 10.47
C LEU A 75 -6.70 0.37 10.75
N GLY A 76 -7.47 -0.14 9.79
CA GLY A 76 -8.91 -0.36 9.94
C GLY A 76 -9.72 0.93 10.13
N ILE A 77 -9.24 2.06 9.60
CA ILE A 77 -9.90 3.37 9.75
C ILE A 77 -11.14 3.42 8.82
N PRO A 78 -12.37 3.52 9.36
CA PRO A 78 -13.56 3.21 8.58
C PRO A 78 -13.94 4.33 7.58
N THR A 79 -13.54 5.58 7.81
CA THR A 79 -13.94 6.71 6.97
C THR A 79 -12.77 7.64 6.62
N VAL A 80 -12.89 8.32 5.48
CA VAL A 80 -11.92 9.35 5.06
C VAL A 80 -11.85 10.50 6.07
N SER A 81 -12.98 10.88 6.67
CA SER A 81 -12.98 11.93 7.72
C SER A 81 -12.13 11.54 8.93
N LEU A 82 -12.20 10.27 9.36
CA LEU A 82 -11.35 9.77 10.45
C LEU A 82 -9.89 9.65 10.02
N LEU A 83 -9.62 9.28 8.76
CA LEU A 83 -8.26 9.30 8.20
C LEU A 83 -7.66 10.72 8.25
N ILE A 84 -8.44 11.73 7.87
CA ILE A 84 -8.01 13.14 7.90
C ILE A 84 -7.68 13.57 9.34
N ILE A 85 -8.54 13.24 10.31
CA ILE A 85 -8.28 13.52 11.73
C ILE A 85 -7.00 12.80 12.19
N PHE A 86 -6.85 11.53 11.85
CA PHE A 86 -5.68 10.73 12.19
C PHE A 86 -4.38 11.33 11.62
N LEU A 87 -4.36 11.65 10.32
CA LEU A 87 -3.22 12.30 9.67
C LEU A 87 -2.94 13.69 10.24
N THR A 88 -3.96 14.41 10.72
CA THR A 88 -3.77 15.71 11.36
C THR A 88 -3.04 15.56 12.70
N LEU A 89 -3.35 14.51 13.46
CA LEU A 89 -2.83 14.28 14.80
C LEU A 89 -1.49 13.52 14.82
N CYS A 90 -1.27 12.59 13.88
CA CYS A 90 -0.09 11.74 13.85
C CYS A 90 0.91 12.23 12.78
N LYS A 91 2.09 12.67 13.23
CA LYS A 91 3.14 13.18 12.34
C LYS A 91 3.82 12.05 11.58
N GLU A 92 4.06 10.94 12.25
CA GLU A 92 4.69 9.73 11.73
C GLU A 92 3.87 9.16 10.56
N ALA A 93 2.54 9.13 10.68
CA ALA A 93 1.63 8.73 9.61
C ALA A 93 1.72 9.66 8.39
N ARG A 94 1.88 10.97 8.61
CA ARG A 94 2.06 11.94 7.51
C ARG A 94 3.42 11.79 6.84
N GLU A 95 4.46 11.55 7.62
CA GLU A 95 5.82 11.32 7.13
C GLU A 95 5.89 10.05 6.30
N PHE A 96 5.31 8.95 6.78
CA PHE A 96 5.12 7.72 6.01
C PHE A 96 4.44 7.99 4.66
N CYS A 97 3.41 8.83 4.65
CA CYS A 97 2.70 9.16 3.41
C CYS A 97 3.41 10.23 2.54
N GLY A 98 4.52 10.82 2.99
CA GLY A 98 5.14 11.96 2.30
C GLY A 98 4.20 13.18 2.17
N LEU A 99 3.27 13.37 3.11
CA LEU A 99 2.28 14.44 3.07
C LEU A 99 2.78 15.68 3.82
N SER A 100 3.12 16.75 3.09
CA SER A 100 3.43 18.06 3.68
C SER A 100 2.19 18.74 4.27
N LYS A 101 1.02 18.49 3.69
CA LYS A 101 -0.30 18.94 4.15
C LYS A 101 -1.28 17.78 4.08
N VAL A 102 -2.25 17.72 5.00
CA VAL A 102 -3.31 16.71 4.95
C VAL A 102 -4.28 17.03 3.82
N PRO A 103 -4.57 16.08 2.90
CA PRO A 103 -5.58 16.27 1.89
C PRO A 103 -6.99 16.36 2.50
N ASP A 104 -7.85 17.19 1.92
CA ASP A 104 -9.25 17.26 2.32
C ASP A 104 -10.09 16.12 1.70
N ASN A 105 -11.34 16.02 2.14
CA ASN A 105 -12.25 14.97 1.68
C ASN A 105 -12.52 15.06 0.15
N SER A 106 -12.59 16.27 -0.40
CA SER A 106 -12.81 16.46 -1.84
C SER A 106 -11.62 15.97 -2.66
N GLN A 107 -10.40 16.13 -2.15
CA GLN A 107 -9.18 15.67 -2.79
C GLN A 107 -9.08 14.15 -2.80
N PHE A 108 -9.38 13.49 -1.67
CA PHE A 108 -9.48 12.02 -1.63
C PHE A 108 -10.59 11.48 -2.54
N THR A 109 -11.73 12.16 -2.58
CA THR A 109 -12.87 11.75 -3.42
C THR A 109 -12.53 11.85 -4.90
N ARG A 110 -12.01 13.00 -5.35
CA ARG A 110 -11.57 13.20 -6.74
C ARG A 110 -10.48 12.21 -7.13
N PHE A 111 -9.49 11.98 -6.27
CA PHE A 111 -8.44 11.00 -6.56
C PHE A 111 -9.01 9.60 -6.81
N LYS A 112 -9.93 9.13 -5.97
CA LYS A 112 -10.56 7.81 -6.16
C LYS A 112 -11.43 7.74 -7.41
N GLN A 113 -12.18 8.80 -7.71
CA GLN A 113 -13.12 8.83 -8.83
C GLN A 113 -12.41 9.02 -10.17
N ASP A 114 -11.54 10.02 -10.27
CA ASP A 114 -10.86 10.38 -11.53
C ASP A 114 -9.89 9.28 -11.99
N PHE A 115 -9.38 8.47 -11.06
CA PHE A 115 -8.36 7.46 -11.33
C PHE A 115 -8.81 6.03 -11.03
N VAL A 116 -10.12 5.75 -10.91
CA VAL A 116 -10.63 4.42 -10.54
C VAL A 116 -10.03 3.29 -11.39
N SER A 117 -10.00 3.44 -12.72
CA SER A 117 -9.44 2.43 -13.63
C SER A 117 -7.93 2.27 -13.50
N HIS A 118 -7.22 3.34 -13.09
CA HIS A 118 -5.78 3.27 -12.87
C HIS A 118 -5.45 2.67 -11.49
N LEU A 119 -6.32 2.87 -10.49
CA LEU A 119 -6.24 2.20 -9.20
C LEU A 119 -6.47 0.69 -9.36
N GLU A 120 -7.48 0.31 -10.13
CA GLU A 120 -7.72 -1.09 -10.48
C GLU A 120 -6.51 -1.72 -11.17
N ASN A 121 -5.98 -1.07 -12.22
CA ASN A 121 -4.77 -1.53 -12.90
C ASN A 121 -3.57 -1.63 -11.94
N PHE A 122 -3.36 -0.64 -11.07
CA PHE A 122 -2.32 -0.70 -10.04
C PHE A 122 -2.45 -1.95 -9.17
N PHE A 123 -3.65 -2.30 -8.69
CA PHE A 123 -3.83 -3.52 -7.90
C PHE A 123 -3.64 -4.80 -8.71
N ASN A 124 -4.09 -4.83 -9.96
CA ASN A 124 -3.83 -5.96 -10.86
C ASN A 124 -2.32 -6.14 -11.08
N HIS A 125 -1.59 -5.04 -11.28
CA HIS A 125 -0.14 -5.06 -11.42
C HIS A 125 0.56 -5.60 -10.15
N LEU A 126 0.07 -5.26 -8.96
CA LEU A 126 0.59 -5.84 -7.71
C LEU A 126 0.35 -7.36 -7.64
N VAL A 127 -0.79 -7.84 -8.15
CA VAL A 127 -1.06 -9.28 -8.26
C VAL A 127 -0.09 -9.93 -9.24
N ASP A 128 0.16 -9.31 -10.41
CA ASP A 128 1.12 -9.84 -11.40
C ASP A 128 2.54 -10.00 -10.82
N ILE A 129 2.95 -9.10 -9.92
CA ILE A 129 4.25 -9.17 -9.25
C ILE A 129 4.26 -10.23 -8.16
N THR A 130 3.18 -10.32 -7.37
CA THR A 130 3.16 -11.17 -6.17
C THR A 130 2.77 -12.63 -6.48
N GLU A 131 1.95 -12.88 -7.49
CA GLU A 131 1.47 -14.23 -7.85
C GLU A 131 2.61 -15.22 -8.14
N PRO A 132 3.64 -14.89 -8.95
CA PRO A 132 4.77 -15.80 -9.17
C PRO A 132 5.58 -16.09 -7.89
N ILE A 133 5.58 -15.18 -6.92
CA ILE A 133 6.25 -15.35 -5.63
C ILE A 133 5.42 -16.30 -4.76
N CYS A 134 4.10 -16.08 -4.69
CA CYS A 134 3.17 -16.96 -3.98
C CYS A 134 3.25 -18.41 -4.50
N GLN A 135 3.24 -18.59 -5.83
CA GLN A 135 3.38 -19.91 -6.46
C GLN A 135 4.71 -20.60 -6.11
N LYS A 136 5.80 -19.85 -5.92
CA LYS A 136 7.10 -20.41 -5.49
C LYS A 136 7.11 -20.82 -4.02
N ILE A 137 6.32 -20.15 -3.18
CA ILE A 137 6.24 -20.43 -1.74
C ILE A 137 5.37 -21.68 -1.52
N ASP A 138 4.13 -21.64 -2.02
CA ASP A 138 3.19 -22.77 -1.94
C ASP A 138 2.17 -22.69 -3.08
N PRO A 139 2.31 -23.52 -4.13
CA PRO A 139 1.38 -23.55 -5.26
C PRO A 139 -0.07 -23.86 -4.87
N THR A 140 -0.26 -24.70 -3.85
CA THR A 140 -1.59 -25.14 -3.44
C THR A 140 -2.34 -24.02 -2.73
N LEU A 141 -1.67 -23.29 -1.83
CA LEU A 141 -2.26 -22.13 -1.17
C LEU A 141 -2.43 -20.95 -2.14
N ALA A 142 -1.45 -20.71 -3.02
CA ALA A 142 -1.52 -19.64 -4.02
C ALA A 142 -2.73 -19.83 -4.97
N SER A 143 -2.93 -21.05 -5.48
CA SER A 143 -4.10 -21.36 -6.31
C SER A 143 -5.43 -21.23 -5.56
N THR A 144 -5.46 -21.45 -4.25
CA THR A 144 -6.65 -21.24 -3.42
C THR A 144 -6.99 -19.76 -3.25
N ILE A 145 -5.97 -18.90 -3.08
CA ILE A 145 -6.12 -17.44 -2.98
C ILE A 145 -6.71 -16.88 -4.29
N ALA A 146 -6.23 -17.34 -5.45
CA ALA A 146 -6.75 -16.92 -6.75
C ALA A 146 -8.23 -17.30 -6.97
N TYR A 147 -8.68 -18.44 -6.42
CA TYR A 147 -10.08 -18.84 -6.50
C TYR A 147 -11.01 -17.93 -5.68
N ASP A 148 -10.58 -17.45 -4.51
CA ASP A 148 -11.38 -16.58 -3.65
C ASP A 148 -11.54 -15.16 -4.24
N THR A 149 -10.55 -14.68 -5.01
CA THR A 149 -10.63 -13.38 -5.70
C THR A 149 -11.39 -13.44 -7.03
N SER A 150 -11.49 -14.61 -7.68
CA SER A 150 -12.28 -14.79 -8.91
C SER A 150 -13.80 -14.61 -8.71
N GLY A 151 -14.28 -14.62 -7.46
CA GLY A 151 -15.67 -14.25 -7.12
C GLY A 151 -15.97 -12.75 -7.18
N ILE A 152 -14.97 -11.91 -7.46
CA ILE A 152 -15.09 -10.44 -7.60
C ILE A 152 -15.05 -10.01 -9.08
N GLU A 153 -15.17 -10.95 -10.03
CA GLU A 153 -15.35 -10.62 -11.44
C GLU A 153 -16.81 -10.18 -11.68
N ALA A 154 -16.99 -8.91 -12.05
CA ALA A 154 -18.24 -8.32 -12.50
C ALA A 154 -18.40 -8.47 -14.02
#